data_AF-A0AAX1T726-F1
#
_entry.id   AF-A0AAX1T726-F1
#
_cell.length_a   1.000
_cell.length_b   1.000
_cell.length_c   1.000
_cell.angle_alpha   90.00
_cell.angle_beta   90.00
_cell.angle_gamma   90.00
#
_symmetry.space_group_name_H-M   'P 1'
#
loop_
_entity.id
_entity.type
_entity.pdbx_description
1 polymer ?
#
loop_
_entity_poly.entity_id
_entity_poly.type
_entity_poly.pdbx_seq_one_letter_code
_entity_poly.pdbx_strand_id
1 'polypeptide(L)'
;MYAYLLEDITKWIPKYIVDKGYEYYEDGHVEDVEIHDKKVFAFVTGNAGNYEVVIDLEDFSESSCECPYENLCKHMAAVVYDIQGAGESAVKEKLKDLEKEELLILLNRLLQSSKNVQIVEKLLKKGKL
;
A
#
# COMPACT_ATOMS: atom_id res chain seq x y z
N MET A 1 -10.63 -7.12 -0.83
CA MET A 1 -9.50 -6.40 -0.20
C MET A 1 -8.41 -7.42 0.04
N TYR A 2 -7.33 -7.35 -0.74
CA TYR A 2 -6.32 -8.41 -0.85
C TYR A 2 -5.27 -8.29 0.26
N ALA A 3 -5.68 -8.03 1.50
CA ALA A 3 -4.82 -7.59 2.61
C ALA A 3 -3.56 -8.47 2.83
N TYR A 4 -3.61 -9.75 2.47
CA TYR A 4 -2.47 -10.68 2.51
C TYR A 4 -1.31 -10.24 1.60
N LEU A 5 -1.56 -9.54 0.50
CA LEU A 5 -0.49 -9.07 -0.39
C LEU A 5 0.47 -8.09 0.29
N LEU A 6 0.01 -7.34 1.30
CA LEU A 6 0.91 -6.50 2.09
C LEU A 6 1.89 -7.34 2.93
N GLU A 7 1.43 -8.49 3.45
CA GLU A 7 2.29 -9.45 4.13
C GLU A 7 3.27 -10.08 3.13
N ASP A 8 2.80 -10.46 1.94
CA ASP A 8 3.63 -11.07 0.90
C ASP A 8 4.74 -10.14 0.39
N ILE A 9 4.45 -8.87 0.09
CA ILE A 9 5.52 -7.95 -0.33
C ILE A 9 6.57 -7.76 0.78
N THR A 10 6.16 -7.71 2.06
CA THR A 10 7.13 -7.56 3.16
C THR A 10 7.94 -8.83 3.44
N LYS A 11 7.42 -9.99 3.04
CA LYS A 11 8.09 -11.29 3.13
C LYS A 11 9.11 -11.49 2.01
N TRP A 12 8.74 -11.15 0.78
CA TRP A 12 9.51 -11.50 -0.41
C TRP A 12 10.39 -10.37 -0.94
N ILE A 13 10.04 -9.11 -0.67
CA ILE A 13 10.77 -7.94 -1.16
C ILE A 13 11.56 -7.33 -0.01
N PRO A 14 12.88 -7.04 -0.19
CA PRO A 14 13.66 -6.34 0.82
C PRO A 14 13.02 -5.02 1.22
N LYS A 15 13.01 -4.71 2.52
CA LYS A 15 12.33 -3.52 3.07
C LYS A 15 12.64 -2.22 2.31
N TYR A 16 13.89 -1.97 1.96
CA TYR A 16 14.28 -0.74 1.27
C TYR A 16 13.69 -0.64 -0.16
N ILE A 17 13.40 -1.77 -0.82
CA ILE A 17 12.72 -1.80 -2.12
C ILE A 17 11.21 -1.62 -1.93
N VAL A 18 10.63 -2.21 -0.88
CA VAL A 18 9.21 -1.98 -0.49
C VAL A 18 8.97 -0.50 -0.21
N ASP A 19 9.86 0.15 0.55
CA ASP A 19 9.78 1.58 0.86
C ASP A 19 9.80 2.42 -0.45
N LYS A 20 10.61 2.03 -1.44
CA LYS A 20 10.59 2.66 -2.77
C LYS A 20 9.31 2.40 -3.55
N GLY A 21 8.68 1.23 -3.38
CA GLY A 21 7.37 0.96 -3.96
C GLY A 21 6.28 1.85 -3.36
N TYR A 22 6.35 2.10 -2.06
CA TYR A 22 5.44 3.03 -1.39
C TYR A 22 5.60 4.47 -1.91
N GLU A 23 6.85 4.93 -2.08
CA GLU A 23 7.12 6.24 -2.73
C GLU A 23 6.47 6.31 -4.12
N TYR A 24 6.65 5.28 -4.96
CA TYR A 24 6.08 5.26 -6.31
C TYR A 24 4.55 5.30 -6.32
N TYR A 25 3.93 4.60 -5.36
CA TYR A 25 2.49 4.65 -5.15
C TYR A 25 2.00 6.06 -4.75
N GLU A 26 2.62 6.67 -3.74
CA GLU A 26 2.23 8.02 -3.26
C GLU A 26 2.44 9.11 -4.32
N ASP A 27 3.47 8.95 -5.15
CA ASP A 27 3.76 9.85 -6.26
C ASP A 27 2.84 9.62 -7.49
N GLY A 28 1.93 8.65 -7.43
CA GLY A 28 0.91 8.41 -8.45
C GLY A 28 1.45 7.75 -9.73
N HIS A 29 2.51 6.95 -9.62
CA HIS A 29 3.13 6.31 -10.80
C HIS A 29 2.38 5.08 -11.32
N VAL A 30 1.35 4.59 -10.62
CA VAL A 30 0.57 3.41 -11.01
C VAL A 30 -0.64 3.85 -11.83
N GLU A 31 -0.78 3.30 -13.03
CA GLU A 31 -1.81 3.65 -14.01
C GLU A 31 -2.48 2.38 -14.58
N ASP A 32 -3.66 2.55 -15.17
CA ASP A 32 -4.41 1.51 -15.90
C ASP A 32 -4.53 0.17 -15.15
N VAL A 33 -4.95 0.25 -13.88
CA VAL A 33 -5.13 -0.93 -13.03
C VAL A 33 -6.38 -1.70 -13.43
N GLU A 34 -6.19 -2.93 -13.89
CA GLU A 34 -7.24 -3.88 -14.24
C GLU A 34 -7.12 -5.17 -13.41
N ILE A 35 -8.26 -5.72 -13.00
CA ILE A 35 -8.31 -6.98 -12.25
C ILE A 35 -9.17 -7.97 -13.01
N HIS A 36 -8.57 -9.05 -13.48
CA HIS A 36 -9.27 -10.18 -14.08
C HIS A 36 -8.48 -11.48 -13.89
N ASP A 37 -9.15 -12.62 -13.97
CA ASP A 37 -8.54 -13.95 -13.88
C ASP A 37 -7.56 -14.14 -12.71
N LYS A 38 -7.90 -13.57 -11.55
CA LYS A 38 -7.10 -13.59 -10.32
C LYS A 38 -5.71 -12.96 -10.48
N LYS A 39 -5.58 -12.00 -11.38
CA LYS A 39 -4.39 -11.19 -11.56
C LYS A 39 -4.74 -9.71 -11.57
N VAL A 40 -3.77 -8.89 -11.19
CA VAL A 40 -3.80 -7.45 -11.38
C VAL A 40 -2.84 -7.12 -12.49
N PHE A 41 -3.30 -6.37 -13.47
CA PHE A 41 -2.50 -5.81 -14.54
C PHE A 41 -2.45 -4.30 -14.32
N ALA A 42 -1.27 -3.71 -14.44
CA ALA A 42 -1.10 -2.27 -14.29
C ALA A 42 0.15 -1.81 -15.07
N PHE A 43 0.18 -0.53 -15.40
CA PHE A 43 1.39 0.14 -15.83
C PHE A 43 1.99 0.93 -14.67
N VAL A 44 3.32 0.87 -14.54
CA VAL A 44 4.04 1.71 -13.58
C VAL A 44 5.09 2.53 -14.31
N THR A 45 4.95 3.84 -14.23
CA THR A 45 5.94 4.78 -14.78
C THR A 45 7.21 4.72 -13.91
N GLY A 46 8.35 4.41 -14.52
CA GLY A 46 9.64 4.41 -13.84
C GLY A 46 10.71 5.21 -14.58
N ASN A 47 11.92 5.23 -14.02
CA ASN A 47 12.99 6.12 -14.47
C ASN A 47 13.41 5.99 -15.94
N ALA A 48 13.18 4.83 -16.57
CA ALA A 48 13.62 4.54 -17.93
C ALA A 48 12.47 4.15 -18.87
N GLY A 49 11.21 4.30 -18.42
CA GLY A 49 10.03 3.95 -19.20
C GLY A 49 8.86 3.47 -18.34
N ASN A 50 7.76 3.13 -19.00
CA ASN A 50 6.60 2.51 -18.38
C ASN A 50 6.77 0.99 -18.44
N TYR A 51 6.46 0.32 -17.34
CA TYR A 51 6.61 -1.13 -17.22
C TYR A 51 5.26 -1.77 -16.98
N GLU A 52 4.96 -2.83 -17.73
CA GLU A 52 3.83 -3.69 -17.39
C GLU A 52 4.16 -4.46 -16.10
N VAL A 53 3.20 -4.47 -15.18
CA VAL A 53 3.26 -5.18 -13.90
C VAL A 53 2.06 -6.11 -13.82
N VAL A 54 2.35 -7.36 -13.48
CA VAL A 54 1.34 -8.39 -13.25
C VAL A 54 1.49 -8.91 -11.83
N ILE A 55 0.48 -8.70 -10.99
CA ILE A 55 0.42 -9.28 -9.64
C ILE A 55 -0.46 -10.50 -9.67
N ASP A 56 0.09 -11.65 -9.31
CA ASP A 56 -0.71 -12.85 -9.11
C ASP A 56 -1.37 -12.80 -7.73
N LEU A 57 -2.70 -12.91 -7.69
CA LEU A 57 -3.47 -12.82 -6.46
C LEU A 57 -3.50 -14.14 -5.69
N GLU A 58 -3.09 -15.27 -6.26
CA GLU A 58 -3.05 -16.56 -5.56
C GLU A 58 -1.65 -16.88 -5.06
N ASP A 59 -0.61 -16.57 -5.84
CA ASP A 59 0.79 -16.77 -5.47
C ASP A 59 1.63 -15.56 -5.86
N PHE A 60 1.88 -14.66 -4.90
CA PHE A 60 2.65 -13.44 -5.14
C PHE A 60 4.04 -13.70 -5.75
N SER A 61 4.65 -14.87 -5.52
CA SER A 61 5.98 -15.18 -6.07
C SER A 61 5.98 -15.40 -7.58
N GLU A 62 4.81 -15.65 -8.18
CA GLU A 62 4.59 -15.73 -9.63
C GLU A 62 4.26 -14.36 -10.27
N SER A 63 4.31 -13.29 -9.48
CA SER A 63 4.16 -11.92 -9.99
C SER A 63 5.36 -11.52 -10.86
N SER A 64 5.11 -10.68 -11.86
CA SER A 64 6.12 -10.28 -12.84
C SER A 64 6.08 -8.78 -13.13
N CYS A 65 7.22 -8.26 -13.59
CA CYS A 65 7.37 -6.88 -14.05
C CYS A 65 8.40 -6.86 -15.16
N GLU A 66 8.14 -6.10 -16.22
CA GLU A 66 9.05 -5.98 -17.38
C GLU A 66 10.32 -5.17 -17.09
N CYS A 67 10.47 -4.61 -15.89
CA CYS A 67 11.62 -3.79 -15.57
C CYS A 67 12.92 -4.61 -15.51
N PRO A 68 14.09 -4.01 -15.80
CA PRO A 68 15.36 -4.72 -15.86
C PRO A 68 15.90 -5.18 -14.50
N TYR A 69 15.15 -4.95 -13.42
CA TYR A 69 15.52 -5.40 -12.09
C TYR A 69 15.23 -6.90 -11.99
N GLU A 70 16.26 -7.72 -11.91
CA GLU A 70 16.11 -9.16 -11.67
C GLU A 70 15.53 -9.35 -10.26
N ASN A 71 14.37 -10.02 -10.16
CA ASN A 71 13.53 -10.27 -8.96
C ASN A 71 12.32 -9.33 -8.75
N LEU A 72 11.56 -9.60 -7.69
CA LEU A 72 10.43 -8.81 -7.23
C LEU A 72 10.87 -7.37 -6.92
N CYS A 73 10.29 -6.41 -7.63
CA CYS A 73 10.79 -5.04 -7.71
C CYS A 73 9.85 -4.03 -7.03
N LYS A 74 10.32 -2.78 -6.93
CA LYS A 74 9.53 -1.67 -6.37
C LYS A 74 8.22 -1.40 -7.12
N HIS A 75 8.16 -1.66 -8.44
CA HIS A 75 6.93 -1.44 -9.21
C HIS A 75 5.83 -2.40 -8.78
N MET A 76 6.16 -3.67 -8.51
CA MET A 76 5.19 -4.64 -7.98
C MET A 76 4.69 -4.23 -6.61
N ALA A 77 5.58 -3.75 -5.73
CA ALA A 77 5.19 -3.21 -4.43
C ALA A 77 4.27 -1.98 -4.60
N ALA A 78 4.55 -1.09 -5.56
CA ALA A 78 3.69 0.07 -5.85
C ALA A 78 2.28 -0.35 -6.28
N VAL A 79 2.14 -1.35 -7.17
CA VAL A 79 0.83 -1.88 -7.58
C VAL A 79 0.09 -2.50 -6.40
N VAL A 80 0.78 -3.26 -5.55
CA VAL A 80 0.19 -3.80 -4.31
C VAL A 80 -0.27 -2.68 -3.40
N TYR A 81 0.52 -1.61 -3.24
CA TYR A 81 0.07 -0.45 -2.48
C TYR A 81 -1.11 0.26 -3.12
N ASP A 82 -1.19 0.37 -4.45
CA ASP A 82 -2.31 1.04 -5.12
C ASP A 82 -3.64 0.31 -4.89
N ILE A 83 -3.66 -1.01 -5.12
CA ILE A 83 -4.87 -1.84 -4.95
C ILE A 83 -5.31 -2.00 -3.49
N GLN A 84 -4.44 -1.64 -2.53
CA GLN A 84 -4.72 -1.66 -1.09
C GLN A 84 -5.00 -0.25 -0.52
N GLY A 85 -4.29 0.73 -1.06
CA GLY A 85 -4.12 2.10 -0.58
C GLY A 85 -5.10 3.08 -1.20
N ALA A 86 -5.86 2.71 -2.23
CA ALA A 86 -6.99 3.50 -2.73
C ALA A 86 -7.93 3.98 -1.59
N GLY A 87 -7.95 3.31 -0.43
CA GLY A 87 -8.61 3.79 0.79
C GLY A 87 -7.76 4.67 1.72
N GLU A 88 -6.46 4.43 1.87
CA GLU A 88 -5.62 5.10 2.88
C GLU A 88 -5.25 6.52 2.48
N SER A 89 -4.74 6.74 1.27
CA SER A 89 -4.31 8.09 0.84
C SER A 89 -5.50 9.03 0.64
N ALA A 90 -6.63 8.50 0.15
CA ALA A 90 -7.90 9.24 0.10
C ALA A 90 -8.43 9.63 1.49
N VAL A 91 -8.22 8.78 2.51
CA VAL A 91 -8.59 9.10 3.90
C VAL A 91 -7.60 10.10 4.50
N LYS A 92 -6.28 9.92 4.30
CA LYS A 92 -5.25 10.85 4.78
C LYS A 92 -5.47 12.27 4.26
N GLU A 93 -5.74 12.44 2.97
CA GLU A 93 -6.04 13.77 2.40
C GLU A 93 -7.27 14.39 3.08
N LYS A 94 -8.36 13.64 3.24
CA LYS A 94 -9.55 14.13 3.95
C LYS A 94 -9.29 14.45 5.41
N LEU A 95 -8.44 13.68 6.10
CA LEU A 95 -8.10 13.91 7.50
C LEU A 95 -7.28 15.19 7.70
N LYS A 96 -6.50 15.63 6.69
CA LYS A 96 -5.72 16.89 6.76
C LYS A 96 -6.62 18.13 6.81
N ASP A 97 -7.81 18.03 6.22
CA ASP A 97 -8.78 19.13 6.15
C ASP A 97 -9.70 19.19 7.38
N LEU A 98 -9.63 18.22 8.30
CA LEU A 98 -10.48 18.17 9.48
C LEU A 98 -9.89 18.97 10.65
N GLU A 99 -10.77 19.64 11.38
CA GLU A 99 -10.42 20.29 12.63
C GLU A 99 -10.13 19.26 13.73
N LYS A 100 -9.40 19.68 14.76
CA LYS A 100 -9.02 18.81 15.89
C LYS A 100 -10.24 18.13 16.53
N GLU A 101 -11.34 18.86 16.69
CA GLU A 101 -12.59 18.35 17.27
C GLU A 101 -13.20 17.22 16.44
N GLU A 102 -13.15 17.33 15.11
CA GLU A 102 -13.66 16.33 14.18
C GLU A 102 -12.79 15.07 14.18
N LEU A 103 -11.46 15.25 14.22
CA LEU A 103 -10.49 14.16 14.37
C LEU A 103 -10.73 13.38 15.67
N LEU A 104 -11.01 14.07 16.78
CA LEU A 104 -11.32 13.42 18.06
C LEU A 104 -12.62 12.61 18.00
N ILE A 105 -13.64 13.10 17.29
CA ILE A 105 -14.89 12.34 17.09
C ILE A 105 -14.61 11.04 16.33
N LEU A 106 -13.83 11.09 15.26
CA LEU A 106 -13.44 9.90 14.49
C LEU A 106 -12.63 8.92 15.34
N LEU A 107 -11.64 9.41 16.08
CA LEU A 107 -10.82 8.58 16.97
C LEU A 107 -11.68 7.87 18.02
N ASN A 108 -12.60 8.59 18.67
CA ASN A 108 -13.51 8.02 19.66
C ASN A 108 -14.41 6.93 19.07
N ARG A 109 -14.89 7.09 17.83
CA ARG A 109 -15.63 6.04 17.13
C ARG A 109 -14.76 4.81 16.87
N LEU A 110 -13.53 5.00 16.42
CA LEU A 110 -12.60 3.89 16.17
C LEU A 110 -12.23 3.14 17.47
N LEU A 111 -12.12 3.85 18.59
CA LEU A 111 -11.84 3.28 19.91
C LEU A 111 -12.98 2.41 20.48
N GLN A 112 -14.13 2.34 19.81
CA GLN A 112 -15.19 1.38 20.17
C GLN A 112 -14.75 -0.09 19.90
N SER A 113 -13.73 -0.30 19.07
CA SER A 113 -13.11 -1.61 18.84
C SER A 113 -11.98 -1.88 19.83
N SER A 114 -12.06 -2.98 20.59
CA SER A 114 -11.03 -3.38 21.56
C SER A 114 -9.65 -3.55 20.91
N LYS A 115 -9.59 -3.97 19.64
CA LYS A 115 -8.33 -4.07 18.88
C LYS A 115 -7.69 -2.69 18.68
N ASN A 116 -8.50 -1.69 18.35
CA ASN A 116 -8.02 -0.32 18.14
C ASN A 116 -7.54 0.32 19.44
N VAL A 117 -8.22 0.06 20.57
CA VAL A 117 -7.78 0.50 21.90
C VAL A 117 -6.37 -0.02 22.20
N GLN A 118 -6.14 -1.33 22.03
CA GLN A 118 -4.82 -1.93 22.27
C GLN A 118 -3.72 -1.33 21.39
N ILE A 119 -4.04 -0.97 20.14
CA ILE A 119 -3.10 -0.33 19.22
C ILE A 119 -2.74 1.08 19.73
N VAL A 120 -3.74 1.91 20.04
CA VAL A 120 -3.53 3.28 20.51
C VAL A 120 -2.77 3.32 21.83
N GLU A 121 -3.09 2.43 22.77
CA GLU A 121 -2.33 2.29 24.02
C GLU A 121 -0.85 1.98 23.79
N LYS A 122 -0.54 1.08 22.84
CA LYS A 122 0.85 0.75 22.47
C LYS A 122 1.58 1.94 21.87
N LEU A 123 0.91 2.75 21.05
CA LEU A 123 1.49 3.95 20.44
C LEU A 123 1.80 5.02 21.49
N LEU A 124 0.86 5.31 22.39
CA LEU A 124 1.04 6.28 23.47
C LEU A 124 2.17 5.87 24.42
N LYS A 125 2.28 4.58 24.75
CA LYS A 125 3.37 4.05 25.60
C LYS A 125 4.76 4.15 24.95
N LYS A 126 4.83 4.19 23.61
CA LYS A 126 6.11 4.30 22.87
C LYS A 126 6.64 5.74 22.77
N GLY A 127 5.94 6.74 23.31
CA GLY A 127 6.46 8.10 23.46
C GLY A 127 6.78 8.81 22.14
N LYS A 128 6.10 8.45 21.04
CA LYS A 128 6.20 9.14 19.75
C LYS A 128 4.80 9.48 19.25
N LEU A 129 4.32 10.66 19.66
CA LEU A 129 3.41 11.50 18.89
C LEU A 129 4.03 12.89 18.87
#